data_AF-A0A932DXS3-F1
#
_entry.id   AF-A0A932DXS3-F1
#
_cell.length_a   1.000
_cell.length_b   1.000
_cell.length_c   1.000
_cell.angle_alpha   90.00
_cell.angle_beta   90.00
_cell.angle_gamma   90.00
#
_symmetry.space_group_name_H-M   'P 1'
#
loop_
_entity.id
_entity.type
_entity.pdbx_description
1 polymer ?
#
loop_
_entity_poly.entity_id
_entity_poly.type
_entity_poly.pdbx_seq_one_letter_code
_entity_poly.pdbx_strand_id
1 'polypeptide(L)'
;MFAGKRQKPDWLTTETVLSYFGEEKKEAIANYKSYVEKVNRETMEDPNKNLIGGFILGGTGFVNWVKDKFLSTKNDEKEIPQLKKLKPKMTLKTIIQSVCDEFRYREEQVKMRGRKDNKARAIAIYLARDLSGVSCKDLGAFFDGISGAAITMKYNQMHAEPMRNKKLSDKIATLKKQLLNI
;
A
#
# COMPACT_ATOMS: atom_id res chain seq x y z
N MET A 1 11.91 -22.47 20.28
CA MET A 1 13.28 -22.39 19.73
C MET A 1 13.70 -23.80 19.34
N PHE A 2 13.94 -24.05 18.05
CA PHE A 2 14.37 -25.36 17.53
C PHE A 2 15.89 -25.56 17.68
N ALA A 3 16.42 -25.26 18.87
CA ALA A 3 17.83 -25.49 19.23
C ALA A 3 17.93 -26.80 20.05
N GLY A 4 17.44 -27.91 19.48
CA GLY A 4 17.50 -29.24 20.11
C GLY A 4 16.45 -29.52 21.21
N LYS A 5 15.49 -28.62 21.46
CA LYS A 5 14.42 -28.81 22.47
C LYS A 5 13.21 -29.62 21.98
N ARG A 6 13.15 -29.93 20.67
CA ARG A 6 12.12 -30.76 20.04
C ARG A 6 12.78 -31.63 18.98
N GLN A 7 12.20 -32.79 18.72
CA GLN A 7 12.61 -33.65 17.62
C GLN A 7 12.36 -32.93 16.29
N LYS A 8 13.33 -33.02 15.36
CA LYS A 8 13.21 -32.39 14.06
C LYS A 8 12.07 -33.05 13.28
N PRO A 9 11.17 -32.27 12.65
CA PRO A 9 10.22 -32.82 11.68
C PRO A 9 10.95 -33.41 10.47
N ASP A 10 10.33 -34.35 9.77
CA ASP A 10 10.94 -35.03 8.61
C ASP A 10 11.26 -34.06 7.46
N TRP A 11 10.47 -33.00 7.31
CA TRP A 11 10.66 -31.96 6.30
C TRP A 11 11.79 -30.96 6.62
N LEU A 12 12.36 -30.99 7.83
CA LEU A 12 13.39 -30.04 8.25
C LEU A 12 14.80 -30.62 8.07
N THR A 13 15.54 -30.03 7.13
CA THR A 13 16.98 -30.22 6.91
C THR A 13 17.74 -29.29 7.85
N THR A 14 18.63 -29.85 8.67
CA THR A 14 19.44 -29.09 9.66
C THR A 14 20.94 -29.13 9.36
N GLU A 15 21.34 -29.97 8.40
CA GLU A 15 22.72 -30.33 8.09
C GLU A 15 23.54 -29.11 7.66
N THR A 16 23.02 -28.29 6.74
CA THR A 16 23.69 -27.09 6.24
C THR A 16 23.95 -26.06 7.34
N VAL A 17 23.02 -25.90 8.28
CA VAL A 17 23.20 -24.93 9.37
C VAL A 17 24.19 -25.48 10.38
N LEU A 18 24.03 -26.75 10.77
CA LEU A 18 24.90 -27.41 11.75
C LEU A 18 26.34 -27.54 11.28
N SER A 19 26.61 -27.66 9.96
CA SER A 19 27.97 -27.75 9.43
C SER A 19 28.82 -26.49 9.71
N TYR A 20 28.20 -25.34 10.00
CA TYR A 20 28.93 -24.14 10.43
C TYR A 20 29.40 -24.19 11.89
N PHE A 21 28.93 -25.17 12.67
CA PHE A 21 29.14 -25.24 14.12
C PHE A 21 29.96 -26.46 14.55
N GLY A 22 30.39 -27.32 13.62
CA GLY A 22 31.27 -28.47 13.89
C GLY A 22 31.14 -29.56 12.84
N GLU A 23 32.14 -30.45 12.78
CA GLU A 23 32.13 -31.62 11.89
C GLU A 23 31.35 -32.79 12.50
N GLU A 24 31.43 -32.97 13.83
CA GLU A 24 30.68 -34.00 14.54
C GLU A 24 29.30 -33.48 14.94
N LYS A 25 28.27 -34.32 14.76
CA LYS A 25 26.87 -33.92 14.88
C LYS A 25 26.50 -33.49 16.30
N LYS A 26 26.92 -34.21 17.34
CA LYS A 26 26.60 -33.83 18.73
C LYS A 26 27.29 -32.52 19.10
N GLU A 27 28.53 -32.35 18.69
CA GLU A 27 29.30 -31.12 18.90
C GLU A 27 28.65 -29.92 18.20
N ALA A 28 28.31 -30.05 16.92
CA ALA A 28 27.65 -29.00 16.14
C ALA A 28 26.33 -28.54 16.77
N ILE A 29 25.54 -29.49 17.29
CA ILE A 29 24.27 -29.18 17.98
C ILE A 29 24.54 -28.41 19.29
N ALA A 30 25.53 -28.82 20.07
CA ALA A 30 25.89 -28.14 21.31
C ALA A 30 26.41 -26.71 21.05
N ASN A 31 27.25 -26.54 20.04
CA ASN A 31 27.82 -25.25 19.63
C ASN A 31 26.74 -24.31 19.09
N TYR A 32 25.86 -24.78 18.20
CA TYR A 32 24.72 -24.00 17.71
C TYR A 32 23.80 -23.56 18.86
N LYS A 33 23.48 -24.47 19.79
CA LYS A 33 22.66 -24.15 20.96
C LYS A 33 23.33 -23.08 21.82
N SER A 34 24.63 -23.23 22.12
CA SER A 34 25.38 -22.25 22.90
C SER A 34 25.40 -20.88 22.21
N TYR A 35 25.65 -20.84 20.91
CA TYR A 35 25.64 -19.61 20.12
C TYR A 35 24.29 -18.88 20.23
N VAL A 36 23.19 -19.60 20.02
CA VAL A 36 21.84 -19.03 20.05
C VAL A 36 21.42 -18.61 21.47
N GLU A 37 21.80 -19.36 22.51
CA GLU A 37 21.47 -19.04 23.90
C GLU A 37 22.33 -17.89 24.47
N LYS A 38 23.53 -17.67 23.94
CA LYS A 38 24.40 -16.52 24.29
C LYS A 38 23.92 -15.19 23.70
N VAL A 39 22.99 -15.20 22.75
CA VAL A 39 22.44 -13.97 22.18
C VAL A 39 21.64 -13.22 23.24
N ASN A 40 22.16 -12.06 23.67
CA ASN A 40 21.42 -11.17 24.54
C ASN A 40 20.32 -10.46 23.73
N ARG A 41 19.06 -10.74 24.10
CA ARG A 41 17.88 -10.15 23.45
C ARG A 41 17.80 -8.64 23.63
N GLU A 42 18.41 -8.07 24.67
CA GLU A 42 18.38 -6.63 24.93
C GLU A 42 19.33 -5.84 24.02
N THR A 43 20.41 -6.47 23.56
CA THR A 43 21.37 -5.87 22.61
C THR A 43 21.06 -6.20 21.16
N MET A 44 20.14 -7.13 20.91
CA MET A 44 19.80 -7.56 19.56
C MET A 44 18.95 -6.48 18.91
N GLU A 45 19.40 -5.98 17.76
CA GLU A 45 18.63 -5.02 17.00
C GLU A 45 17.34 -5.69 16.53
N ASP A 46 16.19 -5.14 16.90
CA ASP A 46 14.90 -5.68 16.50
C ASP A 46 14.78 -5.62 14.96
N PRO A 47 14.76 -6.77 14.27
CA PRO A 47 14.68 -6.79 12.80
C PRO A 47 13.39 -6.17 12.29
N ASN A 48 12.37 -6.00 13.14
CA ASN A 48 11.12 -5.33 12.77
C ASN A 48 11.24 -3.80 12.71
N LYS A 49 12.28 -3.19 13.29
CA LYS A 49 12.45 -1.73 13.29
C LYS A 49 12.46 -1.11 11.90
N ASN A 50 12.99 -1.85 10.91
CA ASN A 50 13.14 -1.38 9.54
C ASN A 50 12.08 -1.96 8.58
N LEU A 51 10.96 -2.47 9.10
CA LEU A 51 9.87 -2.97 8.28
C LEU A 51 9.12 -1.84 7.59
N ILE A 52 9.14 -1.85 6.26
CA ILE A 52 8.31 -0.99 5.43
C ILE A 52 6.94 -1.65 5.26
N GLY A 53 5.87 -0.94 5.63
CA GLY A 53 4.49 -1.45 5.57
C GLY A 53 4.16 -2.53 6.60
N GLY A 54 5.11 -2.91 7.46
CA GLY A 54 4.94 -3.96 8.48
C GLY A 54 5.23 -5.38 7.99
N PHE A 55 5.74 -5.56 6.77
CA PHE A 55 6.03 -6.89 6.20
C PHE A 55 7.17 -6.92 5.15
N ILE A 56 7.75 -5.78 4.76
CA ILE A 56 8.90 -5.72 3.84
C ILE A 56 10.15 -5.30 4.62
N LEU A 57 11.16 -6.17 4.69
CA LEU A 57 12.46 -5.87 5.27
C LEU A 57 13.54 -5.94 4.18
N GLY A 58 14.31 -4.86 4.01
CA GLY A 58 15.41 -4.80 3.06
C GLY A 58 15.87 -3.37 2.76
N GLY A 59 16.94 -3.26 1.98
CA GLY A 59 17.46 -1.96 1.53
C GLY A 59 16.47 -1.23 0.60
N THR A 60 16.69 0.08 0.41
CA THR A 60 15.82 0.96 -0.40
C THR A 60 15.57 0.43 -1.81
N GLY A 61 16.61 -0.09 -2.48
CA GLY A 61 16.48 -0.69 -3.82
C GLY A 61 15.56 -1.91 -3.84
N PHE A 62 15.68 -2.80 -2.86
CA PHE A 62 14.80 -3.97 -2.73
C PHE A 62 13.36 -3.55 -2.46
N VAL A 63 13.16 -2.61 -1.52
CA VAL A 63 11.83 -2.08 -1.18
C VAL A 63 11.15 -1.47 -2.41
N ASN A 64 11.87 -0.67 -3.19
CA ASN A 64 11.33 -0.04 -4.39
C ASN A 64 11.00 -1.10 -5.46
N TRP A 65 11.87 -2.07 -5.68
CA TRP A 65 11.58 -3.18 -6.60
C TRP A 65 10.32 -3.97 -6.19
N VAL A 66 10.12 -4.25 -4.89
CA VAL A 66 8.91 -4.92 -4.40
C VAL A 66 7.67 -4.06 -4.66
N LYS A 67 7.75 -2.75 -4.38
CA LYS A 67 6.64 -1.82 -4.65
C LYS A 67 6.29 -1.78 -6.14
N ASP A 68 7.28 -1.64 -6.99
CA ASP A 68 7.05 -1.50 -8.43
C ASP A 68 6.55 -2.79 -9.05
N LYS A 69 7.13 -3.94 -8.67
CA LYS A 69 6.76 -5.23 -9.26
C LYS A 69 5.40 -5.74 -8.80
N PHE A 70 5.02 -5.51 -7.54
CA PHE A 70 3.86 -6.15 -6.94
C PHE A 70 2.73 -5.19 -6.52
N LEU A 71 2.99 -3.89 -6.40
CA LEU A 71 2.03 -2.92 -5.83
C LEU A 71 1.57 -1.83 -6.80
N SER A 72 2.36 -1.52 -7.83
CA SER A 72 2.04 -0.47 -8.82
C SER A 72 0.87 -0.83 -9.75
N THR A 73 0.61 -2.13 -9.94
CA THR A 73 -0.25 -2.65 -11.01
C THR A 73 -1.49 -3.43 -10.54
N LYS A 74 -1.63 -3.69 -9.24
CA LYS A 74 -2.80 -4.39 -8.70
C LYS A 74 -3.93 -3.43 -8.30
N ASN A 75 -5.07 -3.60 -8.96
CA ASN A 75 -6.37 -3.16 -8.44
C ASN A 75 -6.52 -3.70 -7.01
N ASP A 76 -7.15 -2.92 -6.13
CA ASP A 76 -7.37 -3.24 -4.71
C ASP A 76 -7.90 -4.66 -4.51
N GLU A 77 -7.00 -5.64 -4.45
CA GLU A 77 -7.31 -6.98 -3.97
C GLU A 77 -7.67 -6.77 -2.51
N LYS A 78 -8.98 -6.89 -2.24
CA LYS A 78 -9.59 -6.82 -0.90
C LYS A 78 -8.88 -7.71 0.14
N GLU A 79 -8.03 -8.63 -0.31
CA GLU A 79 -7.37 -9.64 0.48
C GLU A 79 -6.17 -9.14 1.30
N ILE A 80 -5.56 -7.98 0.97
CA ILE A 80 -4.39 -7.47 1.73
C ILE A 80 -4.50 -5.96 2.01
N PRO A 81 -5.27 -5.54 3.04
CA PRO A 81 -5.44 -4.13 3.43
C PRO A 81 -4.12 -3.39 3.71
N GLN A 82 -3.08 -4.10 4.16
CA GLN A 82 -1.78 -3.52 4.49
C GLN A 82 -1.05 -2.96 3.26
N LEU A 83 -1.35 -3.45 2.05
CA LEU A 83 -0.80 -2.91 0.80
C LEU A 83 -1.23 -1.46 0.54
N LYS A 84 -2.38 -1.03 1.09
CA LYS A 84 -2.84 0.36 0.96
C LYS A 84 -1.86 1.37 1.56
N LYS A 85 -1.08 0.97 2.57
CA LYS A 85 -0.06 1.84 3.18
C LYS A 85 1.15 2.06 2.27
N LEU A 86 1.36 1.15 1.31
CA LEU A 86 2.51 1.15 0.42
C LEU A 86 2.23 1.79 -0.94
N LYS A 87 0.96 2.00 -1.30
CA LYS A 87 0.60 2.71 -2.53
C LYS A 87 1.11 4.15 -2.47
N PRO A 88 1.64 4.69 -3.59
CA PRO A 88 1.98 6.10 -3.66
C PRO A 88 0.74 6.93 -3.36
N LYS A 89 0.87 7.86 -2.40
CA LYS A 89 -0.24 8.73 -1.98
C LYS A 89 -0.12 10.05 -2.71
N MET A 90 -1.12 10.34 -3.53
CA MET A 90 -1.19 11.61 -4.25
C MET A 90 -1.82 12.69 -3.38
N THR A 91 -1.25 13.90 -3.41
CA THR A 91 -1.83 15.01 -2.64
C THR A 91 -3.17 15.44 -3.24
N LEU A 92 -4.12 15.84 -2.40
CA LEU A 92 -5.42 16.35 -2.87
C LEU A 92 -5.24 17.55 -3.81
N LYS A 93 -4.22 18.39 -3.57
CA LYS A 93 -3.90 19.53 -4.43
C LYS A 93 -3.55 19.10 -5.85
N THR A 94 -2.63 18.13 -6.00
CA THR A 94 -2.23 17.61 -7.31
C THR A 94 -3.40 16.98 -8.06
N ILE A 95 -4.24 16.22 -7.35
CA ILE A 95 -5.44 15.60 -7.94
C ILE A 95 -6.41 16.67 -8.45
N ILE A 96 -6.70 17.69 -7.62
CA ILE A 96 -7.63 18.76 -7.99
C ILE A 96 -7.10 19.56 -9.18
N GLN A 97 -5.82 19.94 -9.16
CA GLN A 97 -5.20 20.67 -10.26
C GLN A 97 -5.31 19.88 -11.57
N SER A 98 -4.99 18.59 -11.55
CA SER A 98 -5.05 17.74 -12.74
C SER A 98 -6.48 17.63 -13.31
N VAL A 99 -7.50 17.55 -12.42
CA VAL A 99 -8.90 17.56 -12.85
C VAL A 99 -9.31 18.93 -13.41
N CYS A 100 -8.85 20.02 -12.81
CA CYS A 100 -9.09 21.38 -13.28
C CYS A 100 -8.51 21.60 -14.68
N ASP A 101 -7.28 21.14 -14.91
CA ASP A 101 -6.58 21.29 -16.18
C ASP A 101 -7.25 20.47 -17.30
N GLU A 102 -7.56 19.20 -17.04
CA GLU A 102 -8.16 18.29 -18.04
C GLU A 102 -9.59 18.69 -18.42
N PHE A 103 -10.39 19.15 -17.45
CA PHE A 103 -11.81 19.45 -17.68
C PHE A 103 -12.12 20.94 -17.77
N ARG A 104 -11.12 21.81 -17.64
CA ARG A 104 -11.22 23.28 -17.69
C ARG A 104 -12.16 23.86 -16.62
N TYR A 105 -12.00 23.41 -15.38
CA TYR A 105 -12.71 23.93 -14.21
C TYR A 105 -11.76 24.73 -13.31
N ARG A 106 -12.30 25.64 -12.49
CA ARG A 106 -11.55 26.25 -11.38
C ARG A 106 -11.65 25.39 -10.13
N GLU A 107 -10.64 25.44 -9.26
CA GLU A 107 -10.60 24.61 -8.03
C GLU A 107 -11.85 24.78 -7.18
N GLU A 108 -12.33 26.02 -7.01
CA GLU A 108 -13.50 26.34 -6.19
C GLU A 108 -14.74 25.66 -6.76
N GLN A 109 -14.85 25.58 -8.09
CA GLN A 109 -15.98 24.95 -8.77
C GLN A 109 -15.98 23.42 -8.57
N VAL A 110 -14.81 22.81 -8.44
CA VAL A 110 -14.68 21.38 -8.15
C VAL A 110 -14.97 21.10 -6.66
N LYS A 111 -14.57 22.02 -5.77
CA LYS A 111 -14.74 21.90 -4.31
C LYS A 111 -16.11 22.31 -3.78
N MET A 112 -16.95 23.00 -4.54
CA MET A 112 -18.26 23.52 -4.10
C MET A 112 -19.43 22.53 -4.26
N ARG A 113 -20.31 22.44 -3.26
CA ARG A 113 -21.53 21.64 -3.29
C ARG A 113 -22.65 22.31 -4.11
N GLY A 114 -23.60 21.52 -4.63
CA GLY A 114 -24.88 22.03 -5.15
C GLY A 114 -24.86 22.64 -6.55
N ARG A 115 -23.70 22.69 -7.22
CA ARG A 115 -23.60 23.21 -8.59
C ARG A 115 -24.29 22.31 -9.62
N LYS A 116 -24.91 22.94 -10.63
CA LYS A 116 -25.42 22.31 -11.86
C LYS A 116 -24.22 21.82 -12.70
N ASP A 117 -24.26 20.57 -13.16
CA ASP A 117 -23.15 19.82 -13.79
C ASP A 117 -21.95 19.53 -12.88
N ASN A 118 -22.13 18.57 -11.98
CA ASN A 118 -21.18 18.23 -10.92
C ASN A 118 -20.20 17.10 -11.30
N LYS A 119 -19.95 16.92 -12.60
CA LYS A 119 -19.10 15.82 -13.11
C LYS A 119 -17.64 15.98 -12.71
N ALA A 120 -17.07 17.17 -12.84
CA ALA A 120 -15.68 17.42 -12.43
C ALA A 120 -15.45 17.13 -10.94
N ARG A 121 -16.39 17.54 -10.07
CA ARG A 121 -16.38 17.19 -8.65
C ARG A 121 -16.49 15.68 -8.42
N ALA A 122 -17.38 14.99 -9.13
CA ALA A 122 -17.53 13.54 -8.98
C ALA A 122 -16.25 12.80 -9.36
N ILE A 123 -15.58 13.21 -10.44
CA ILE A 123 -14.28 12.70 -10.87
C ILE A 123 -13.21 12.99 -9.82
N ALA A 124 -13.16 14.23 -9.31
CA ALA A 124 -12.21 14.60 -8.25
C ALA A 124 -12.41 13.79 -6.97
N ILE A 125 -13.65 13.58 -6.53
CA ILE A 125 -13.96 12.73 -5.36
C ILE A 125 -13.51 11.29 -5.62
N TYR A 126 -13.77 10.76 -6.82
CA TYR A 126 -13.38 9.42 -7.20
C TYR A 126 -11.86 9.24 -7.14
N LEU A 127 -11.10 10.11 -7.82
CA LEU A 127 -9.64 10.08 -7.83
C LEU A 127 -9.03 10.35 -6.45
N ALA A 128 -9.59 11.30 -5.68
CA ALA A 128 -9.15 11.57 -4.32
C ALA A 128 -9.31 10.37 -3.41
N ARG A 129 -10.45 9.67 -3.47
CA ARG A 129 -10.66 8.46 -2.68
C ARG A 129 -9.75 7.31 -3.08
N ASP A 130 -9.41 7.21 -4.36
CA ASP A 130 -8.63 6.11 -4.92
C ASP A 130 -7.11 6.30 -4.73
N LEU A 131 -6.60 7.54 -4.83
CA LEU A 131 -5.17 7.82 -4.94
C LEU A 131 -4.56 8.52 -3.72
N SER A 132 -5.34 9.18 -2.86
CA SER A 132 -4.77 10.00 -1.77
C SER A 132 -4.56 9.25 -0.45
N GLY A 133 -5.32 8.17 -0.22
CA GLY A 133 -5.36 7.48 1.07
C GLY A 133 -5.98 8.30 2.22
N VAL A 134 -6.64 9.43 1.92
CA VAL A 134 -7.34 10.29 2.89
C VAL A 134 -8.67 9.64 3.30
N SER A 135 -9.07 9.82 4.56
CA SER A 135 -10.31 9.24 5.09
C SER A 135 -11.55 9.84 4.40
N CYS A 136 -12.65 9.08 4.29
CA CYS A 136 -13.90 9.61 3.73
C CYS A 136 -14.43 10.82 4.53
N LYS A 137 -14.14 10.90 5.83
CA LYS A 137 -14.51 12.04 6.68
C LYS A 137 -13.75 13.30 6.26
N ASP A 138 -12.44 13.19 6.10
CA ASP A 138 -11.58 14.33 5.77
C ASP A 138 -11.75 14.75 4.30
N LEU A 139 -11.99 13.80 3.40
CA LEU A 139 -12.45 14.10 2.03
C LEU A 139 -13.77 14.86 2.06
N GLY A 140 -14.70 14.46 2.94
CA GLY A 140 -15.96 15.15 3.15
C GLY A 140 -15.78 16.63 3.53
N ALA A 141 -14.91 16.88 4.51
CA ALA A 141 -14.54 18.24 4.91
C ALA A 141 -13.88 19.03 3.76
N PHE A 142 -12.98 18.39 3.01
CA PHE A 142 -12.31 19.01 1.87
C PHE A 142 -13.26 19.38 0.73
N PHE A 143 -14.28 18.56 0.47
CA PHE A 143 -15.31 18.82 -0.52
C PHE A 143 -16.55 19.47 0.12
N ASP A 144 -16.39 20.64 0.76
CA ASP A 144 -17.50 21.49 1.20
C ASP A 144 -18.53 20.76 2.10
N GLY A 145 -18.01 20.02 3.09
CA GLY A 145 -18.79 19.43 4.17
C GLY A 145 -19.72 18.28 3.77
N ILE A 146 -19.45 17.56 2.67
CA ILE A 146 -20.24 16.37 2.33
C ILE A 146 -19.94 15.21 3.27
N SER A 147 -20.94 14.36 3.56
CA SER A 147 -20.74 13.24 4.48
C SER A 147 -19.81 12.17 3.91
N GLY A 148 -19.10 11.43 4.77
CA GLY A 148 -18.28 10.30 4.33
C GLY A 148 -19.08 9.19 3.62
N ALA A 149 -20.36 9.05 3.96
CA ALA A 149 -21.29 8.19 3.23
C ALA A 149 -21.55 8.70 1.80
N ALA A 150 -21.74 10.01 1.63
CA ALA A 150 -21.90 10.62 0.31
C ALA A 150 -20.64 10.49 -0.56
N ILE A 151 -19.43 10.60 0.05
CA ILE A 151 -18.16 10.29 -0.62
C ILE A 151 -18.15 8.86 -1.15
N THR A 152 -18.54 7.90 -0.31
CA THR A 152 -18.57 6.48 -0.67
C THR A 152 -19.57 6.21 -1.80
N MET A 153 -20.77 6.78 -1.71
CA MET A 153 -21.78 6.66 -2.75
C MET A 153 -21.30 7.25 -4.09
N LYS A 154 -20.70 8.46 -4.07
CA LYS A 154 -20.17 9.11 -5.27
C LYS A 154 -19.04 8.32 -5.92
N TYR A 155 -18.15 7.75 -5.12
CA TYR A 155 -17.13 6.84 -5.63
C TYR A 155 -17.75 5.62 -6.30
N ASN A 156 -18.72 4.96 -5.67
CA ASN A 156 -19.35 3.76 -6.24
C ASN A 156 -20.09 4.09 -7.55
N GLN A 157 -20.75 5.24 -7.60
CA GLN A 157 -21.38 5.75 -8.82
C GLN A 157 -20.36 5.92 -9.95
N MET A 158 -19.26 6.64 -9.69
CA MET A 158 -18.20 6.86 -10.67
C MET A 158 -17.46 5.57 -11.06
N HIS A 159 -17.31 4.62 -10.14
CA HIS A 159 -16.71 3.33 -10.39
C HIS A 159 -17.56 2.46 -11.32
N ALA A 160 -18.89 2.63 -11.29
CA ALA A 160 -19.83 1.94 -12.19
C ALA A 160 -20.05 2.68 -13.53
N GLU A 161 -19.67 3.96 -13.60
CA GLU A 161 -19.81 4.83 -14.78
C GLU A 161 -19.12 4.33 -16.08
N PRO A 162 -17.99 3.57 -16.04
CA PRO A 162 -17.37 3.02 -17.25
C PRO A 162 -18.31 2.17 -18.11
N MET A 163 -19.38 1.61 -17.53
CA MET A 163 -20.42 0.87 -18.28
C MET A 163 -21.39 1.77 -19.06
N ARG A 164 -21.35 3.09 -18.85
CA ARG A 164 -22.30 4.06 -19.44
C ARG A 164 -21.65 5.08 -20.37
N ASN A 165 -20.37 5.41 -20.18
CA ASN A 165 -19.68 6.40 -21.02
C ASN A 165 -18.19 6.07 -21.20
N LYS A 166 -17.86 5.42 -22.32
CA LYS A 166 -16.49 5.01 -22.67
C LYS A 166 -15.51 6.19 -22.74
N LYS A 167 -15.89 7.30 -23.37
CA LYS A 167 -15.03 8.48 -23.51
C LYS A 167 -14.63 9.09 -22.17
N LEU A 168 -15.54 9.09 -21.19
CA LEU A 168 -15.26 9.56 -19.84
C LEU A 168 -14.33 8.59 -19.09
N SER A 169 -14.55 7.29 -19.23
CA SER A 169 -13.68 6.25 -18.66
C SER A 169 -12.24 6.38 -19.16
N ASP A 170 -12.06 6.56 -20.47
CA ASP A 170 -10.72 6.68 -21.09
C ASP A 170 -9.97 7.91 -20.56
N LYS A 171 -10.67 9.05 -20.39
CA LYS A 171 -10.09 10.26 -19.78
C LYS A 171 -9.66 10.03 -18.32
N ILE A 172 -10.50 9.37 -17.52
CA ILE A 172 -10.18 9.06 -16.12
C ILE A 172 -8.97 8.11 -16.04
N ALA A 173 -8.90 7.10 -16.91
CA ALA A 173 -7.77 6.18 -16.97
C ALA A 173 -6.47 6.90 -17.36
N THR A 174 -6.55 7.82 -18.32
CA THR A 174 -5.41 8.67 -18.73
C THR A 174 -4.92 9.54 -17.57
N LEU A 175 -5.84 10.22 -16.88
CA LEU A 175 -5.53 11.02 -15.69
C LEU A 175 -4.88 10.19 -14.58
N LYS A 176 -5.40 8.98 -14.30
CA LYS A 176 -4.80 8.07 -13.33
C LYS A 176 -3.36 7.71 -13.70
N LYS A 177 -3.11 7.40 -14.96
CA LYS A 177 -1.76 7.07 -15.45
C LYS A 177 -0.82 8.26 -15.33
N GLN A 178 -1.28 9.47 -15.67
CA GLN A 178 -0.49 10.70 -15.50
C GLN A 178 -0.15 10.92 -14.03
N LEU A 179 -1.12 10.78 -13.13
CA LEU A 179 -0.91 10.95 -11.70
C LEU A 179 0.04 9.88 -11.12
N LEU A 180 -0.03 8.63 -11.56
CA LEU A 180 0.81 7.54 -11.02
C LEU A 180 2.23 7.50 -11.61
N ASN A 181 2.50 8.23 -12.70
CA ASN A 181 3.80 8.30 -13.37
C ASN A 181 4.60 9.57 -13.00
N ILE A 182 4.11 10.38 -12.05
CA ILE A 182 4.82 11.54 -11.47
C ILE A 182 5.51 11.09 -10.18
#